data_AF-A0AAD3HQ23-F1
#
_entry.id   AF-A0AAD3HQ23-F1
#
_cell.length_a   1.000
_cell.length_b   1.000
_cell.length_c   1.000
_cell.angle_alpha   90.00
_cell.angle_beta   90.00
_cell.angle_gamma   90.00
#
_symmetry.space_group_name_H-M   'P 1'
#
loop_
_entity.id
_entity.type
_entity.pdbx_description
1 polymer ?
#
loop_
_entity_poly.entity_id
_entity_poly.type
_entity_poly.pdbx_seq_one_letter_code
_entity_poly.pdbx_strand_id
1 'polypeptide(L)'
;AAGAAGAEEEEVEVEGAGSSSSSRKGRMRWQQGRPKPRNPVKTLRRVDVVELGEAAPGGVRIEVEGNGFLYKMVRHIAGALVAVGEERLRAGALQRLLELGSAAPPGCNGTHRGYNVAPARGLCLHEVFYDPRVDDPSALLYPELAHDEHGRLLEGIPDHLRSDEE
;
A
#
# COMPACT_ATOMS: atom_id res chain seq x y z
N ALA A 1 22.43 -24.98 12.50
CA ALA A 1 21.06 -25.35 12.88
C ALA A 1 20.17 -24.16 12.58
N ALA A 2 19.47 -24.19 11.46
CA ALA A 2 18.56 -23.14 11.04
C ALA A 2 17.22 -23.36 11.76
N GLY A 3 16.89 -22.46 12.70
CA GLY A 3 15.58 -22.41 13.31
C GLY A 3 14.67 -21.53 12.45
N ALA A 4 13.77 -22.16 11.70
CA ALA A 4 12.64 -21.48 11.10
C ALA A 4 11.72 -21.02 12.25
N ALA A 5 11.74 -19.74 12.58
CA ALA A 5 10.68 -19.13 13.36
C ALA A 5 9.50 -18.95 12.40
N GLY A 6 8.40 -19.66 12.69
CA GLY A 6 7.18 -19.59 11.90
C GLY A 6 6.70 -18.14 11.83
N ALA A 7 6.57 -17.65 10.59
CA ALA A 7 5.81 -16.45 10.31
C ALA A 7 4.33 -16.82 10.55
N GLU A 8 3.74 -16.30 11.63
CA GLU A 8 2.29 -16.19 11.70
C GLU A 8 1.87 -15.26 10.55
N GLU A 9 1.08 -15.79 9.62
CA GLU A 9 0.41 -15.01 8.59
C GLU A 9 -0.63 -14.13 9.28
N GLU A 10 -0.22 -12.94 9.72
CA GLU A 10 -1.13 -11.94 10.26
C GLU A 10 -1.70 -11.12 9.09
N GLU A 11 -2.94 -11.44 8.72
CA GLU A 11 -3.70 -10.65 7.76
C GLU A 11 -4.11 -9.33 8.42
N VAL A 12 -3.34 -8.27 8.15
CA VAL A 12 -3.60 -6.93 8.70
C VAL A 12 -4.31 -6.09 7.66
N GLU A 13 -5.58 -5.83 7.92
CA GLU A 13 -6.44 -4.92 7.18
C GLU A 13 -6.18 -3.48 7.66
N VAL A 14 -5.61 -2.63 6.81
CA VAL A 14 -5.23 -1.25 7.19
C VAL A 14 -6.12 -0.24 6.49
N GLU A 15 -6.91 0.49 7.27
CA GLU A 15 -7.70 1.64 6.81
C GLU A 15 -6.87 2.94 6.83
N GLY A 16 -6.83 3.68 5.71
CA GLY A 16 -6.23 5.02 5.69
C GLY A 16 -7.22 6.16 5.45
N ALA A 17 -6.97 7.29 6.10
CA ALA A 17 -7.79 8.49 5.95
C ALA A 17 -7.57 9.19 4.59
N GLY A 18 -8.61 9.21 3.76
CA GLY A 18 -8.65 10.02 2.54
C GLY A 18 -8.67 11.51 2.86
N SER A 19 -7.59 12.24 2.56
CA SER A 19 -7.53 13.69 2.72
C SER A 19 -8.26 14.39 1.57
N SER A 20 -9.44 14.94 1.84
CA SER A 20 -10.16 15.83 0.92
C SER A 20 -9.72 17.28 1.13
N SER A 21 -8.73 17.75 0.36
CA SER A 21 -8.32 19.16 0.36
C SER A 21 -9.25 20.00 -0.52
N SER A 22 -10.12 20.79 0.10
CA SER A 22 -10.93 21.80 -0.59
C SER A 22 -10.12 23.08 -0.81
N SER A 23 -9.76 23.39 -2.05
CA SER A 23 -9.31 24.73 -2.44
C SER A 23 -10.20 25.26 -3.57
N ARG A 24 -10.85 26.39 -3.30
CA ARG A 24 -11.73 27.11 -4.24
C ARG A 24 -10.90 27.87 -5.26
N LYS A 25 -11.04 27.56 -6.56
CA LYS A 25 -11.16 28.54 -7.66
C LYS A 25 -11.45 27.86 -8.99
N GLY A 26 -12.38 28.45 -9.76
CA GLY A 26 -12.67 28.09 -11.16
C GLY A 26 -13.89 27.19 -11.35
N ARG A 27 -15.05 27.78 -11.66
CA ARG A 27 -16.29 27.05 -11.97
C ARG A 27 -16.22 26.53 -13.42
N MET A 28 -15.49 25.45 -13.66
CA MET A 28 -15.70 24.59 -14.83
C MET A 28 -16.64 23.45 -14.40
N ARG A 29 -17.84 23.42 -14.99
CA ARG A 29 -18.83 22.37 -14.75
C ARG A 29 -18.40 21.12 -15.52
N TRP A 30 -17.60 20.26 -14.89
CA TRP A 30 -17.48 18.88 -15.32
C TRP A 30 -18.73 18.14 -14.85
N GLN A 31 -19.63 17.83 -15.80
CA GLN A 31 -20.61 16.77 -15.60
C GLN A 31 -19.89 15.45 -15.79
N GLN A 32 -19.06 15.07 -14.83
CA GLN A 32 -18.57 13.71 -14.69
C GLN A 32 -19.13 13.18 -13.37
N GLY A 33 -19.69 11.96 -13.42
CA GLY A 33 -20.25 11.29 -12.26
C GLY A 33 -19.29 11.34 -11.08
N ARG A 34 -19.82 11.44 -9.85
CA ARG A 34 -18.96 11.46 -8.66
C ARG A 34 -18.04 10.23 -8.73
N PRO A 35 -16.71 10.38 -8.70
CA PRO A 35 -15.84 9.23 -8.63
C PRO A 35 -16.22 8.42 -7.40
N LYS A 36 -16.41 7.11 -7.56
CA LYS A 36 -16.69 6.18 -6.45
C LYS A 36 -15.64 6.44 -5.36
N PRO A 37 -16.03 6.58 -4.08
CA PRO A 37 -15.05 6.78 -3.01
C PRO A 37 -14.03 5.64 -3.06
N ARG A 38 -12.75 5.98 -3.08
CA ARG A 38 -11.67 4.99 -3.11
C ARG A 38 -11.74 4.19 -1.82
N ASN A 39 -11.75 2.86 -1.92
CA ASN A 39 -11.70 1.98 -0.76
C ASN A 39 -10.40 2.29 0.04
N PRO A 40 -10.52 2.80 1.29
CA PRO A 40 -9.37 3.14 2.14
C PRO A 40 -8.72 1.90 2.76
N VAL A 41 -9.33 0.75 2.61
CA VAL A 41 -8.83 -0.52 3.12
C VAL A 41 -7.82 -1.11 2.15
N LYS A 42 -6.68 -1.55 2.68
CA LYS A 42 -5.67 -2.32 1.96
C LYS A 42 -5.23 -3.52 2.81
N THR A 43 -5.03 -4.65 2.16
CA THR A 43 -4.64 -5.91 2.80
C THR A 43 -3.14 -6.08 2.66
N LEU A 44 -2.44 -6.16 3.79
CA LEU A 44 -1.04 -6.54 3.84
C LEU A 44 -0.95 -8.06 3.99
N ARG A 45 -0.17 -8.69 3.11
CA ARG A 45 0.09 -10.13 3.12
C ARG A 45 1.34 -10.48 3.93
N ARG A 46 2.35 -9.60 3.89
CA ARG A 46 3.63 -9.83 4.57
C ARG A 46 4.26 -8.52 5.02
N VAL A 47 4.80 -8.52 6.23
CA VAL A 47 5.62 -7.43 6.78
C VAL A 47 6.80 -8.02 7.52
N ASP A 48 7.99 -7.95 6.93
CA ASP A 48 9.21 -8.52 7.50
C ASP A 48 10.27 -7.46 7.78
N VAL A 49 11.08 -7.71 8.81
CA VAL A 49 12.31 -6.96 9.09
C VAL A 49 13.50 -7.90 8.91
N VAL A 50 14.30 -7.66 7.87
CA VAL A 50 15.41 -8.50 7.46
C VAL A 50 16.72 -7.78 7.74
N GLU A 51 17.65 -8.43 8.46
CA GLU A 51 18.99 -7.89 8.68
C GLU A 51 19.83 -7.97 7.39
N LEU A 52 20.55 -6.89 7.07
CA LEU A 52 21.33 -6.80 5.83
C LEU A 52 22.72 -7.48 5.92
N GLY A 53 23.08 -8.02 7.09
CA GLY A 53 24.33 -8.73 7.32
C GLY A 53 25.57 -7.94 6.87
N GLU A 54 26.50 -8.63 6.20
CA GLU A 54 27.78 -8.06 5.74
C GLU A 54 27.63 -6.95 4.68
N ALA A 55 26.52 -6.92 3.93
CA ALA A 55 26.29 -5.91 2.90
C ALA A 55 26.01 -4.51 3.49
N ALA A 56 25.45 -4.47 4.70
CA ALA A 56 25.29 -3.25 5.48
C ALA A 56 25.20 -3.63 6.98
N PRO A 57 26.35 -3.70 7.69
CA PRO A 57 26.38 -4.08 9.10
C PRO A 57 25.52 -3.16 9.96
N GLY A 58 24.61 -3.74 10.74
CA GLY A 58 23.63 -3.00 11.55
C GLY A 58 22.48 -2.38 10.74
N GLY A 59 22.42 -2.62 9.43
CA GLY A 59 21.33 -2.23 8.57
C GLY A 59 20.19 -3.24 8.58
N VAL A 60 18.96 -2.73 8.45
CA VAL A 60 17.74 -3.54 8.30
C VAL A 60 16.99 -3.13 7.04
N ARG A 61 16.34 -4.10 6.40
CA ARG A 61 15.39 -3.92 5.32
C ARG A 61 14.00 -4.27 5.81
N ILE A 62 13.03 -3.40 5.53
CA ILE A 62 11.63 -3.66 5.81
C ILE A 62 10.98 -4.07 4.49
N GLU A 63 10.42 -5.28 4.45
CA GLU A 63 9.70 -5.80 3.30
C GLU A 63 8.21 -5.74 3.58
N VAL A 64 7.43 -5.24 2.61
CA VAL A 64 5.98 -5.12 2.73
C VAL A 64 5.33 -5.61 1.45
N GLU A 65 4.43 -6.58 1.58
CA GLU A 65 3.65 -7.16 0.49
C GLU A 65 2.15 -6.93 0.74
N GLY A 66 1.37 -6.63 -0.29
CA GLY A 66 -0.07 -6.43 -0.17
C GLY A 66 -0.78 -6.23 -1.50
N ASN A 67 -2.11 -6.15 -1.48
CA ASN A 67 -2.95 -5.92 -2.68
C ASN A 67 -2.82 -4.49 -3.24
N GLY A 68 -2.28 -3.57 -2.44
CA GLY A 68 -1.95 -2.23 -2.85
C GLY A 68 -1.62 -1.36 -1.64
N PHE A 69 -1.13 -0.15 -1.89
CA PHE A 69 -0.73 0.75 -0.81
C PHE A 69 -1.38 2.11 -0.96
N LEU A 70 -1.86 2.67 0.15
CA LEU A 70 -2.29 4.05 0.18
C LEU A 70 -1.10 5.01 0.11
N TYR A 71 -1.42 6.29 -0.15
CA TYR A 71 -0.42 7.34 -0.19
C TYR A 71 0.41 7.37 1.10
N LYS A 72 1.74 7.22 0.95
CA LYS A 72 2.75 7.16 2.02
C LYS A 72 2.59 6.00 3.02
N MET A 73 1.67 5.04 2.81
CA MET A 73 1.39 3.94 3.75
C MET A 73 2.65 3.20 4.21
N VAL A 74 3.43 2.66 3.27
CA VAL A 74 4.67 1.93 3.58
C VAL A 74 5.68 2.78 4.36
N ARG A 75 5.76 4.08 4.05
CA ARG A 75 6.67 5.01 4.76
C ARG A 75 6.18 5.35 6.17
N HIS A 76 4.87 5.32 6.39
CA HIS A 76 4.30 5.43 7.73
C HIS A 76 4.59 4.16 8.55
N ILE A 77 4.41 2.98 7.97
CA ILE A 77 4.76 1.69 8.59
C ILE A 77 6.23 1.68 8.99
N ALA A 78 7.13 1.98 8.04
CA ALA A 78 8.57 2.04 8.30
C ALA A 78 8.93 3.05 9.40
N GLY A 79 8.34 4.25 9.37
CA GLY A 79 8.57 5.27 10.40
C GLY A 79 8.13 4.84 11.80
N ALA A 80 7.01 4.11 11.89
CA ALA A 80 6.50 3.58 13.14
C ALA A 80 7.38 2.44 13.67
N LEU A 81 7.78 1.49 12.82
CA LEU A 81 8.67 0.39 13.19
C LEU A 81 10.03 0.89 13.69
N VAL A 82 10.60 1.91 13.03
CA VAL A 82 11.84 2.56 13.50
C VAL A 82 11.63 3.20 14.88
N ALA A 83 10.51 3.91 15.10
CA ALA A 83 10.23 4.51 16.40
C ALA A 83 10.03 3.46 17.52
N VAL A 84 9.53 2.27 17.19
CA VAL A 84 9.45 1.14 18.13
C VAL A 84 10.85 0.60 18.43
N GLY A 85 11.69 0.40 17.41
CA GLY A 85 13.07 -0.04 17.58
C GLY A 85 13.95 0.95 18.36
N GLU A 86 13.63 2.25 18.27
CA GLU A 86 14.27 3.31 19.07
C GLU A 86 13.63 3.51 20.47
N GLU A 87 12.67 2.66 20.86
CA GLU A 87 11.90 2.75 22.11
C GLU A 87 11.11 4.06 22.31
N ARG A 88 10.98 4.89 21.26
CA ARG A 88 10.17 6.12 21.27
C ARG A 88 8.67 5.85 21.16
N LEU A 89 8.30 4.66 20.68
CA LEU A 89 6.92 4.20 20.57
C LEU A 89 6.80 2.79 21.17
N ARG A 90 5.80 2.55 22.03
CA ARG A 90 5.53 1.19 22.52
C ARG A 90 4.90 0.33 21.44
N ALA A 91 5.27 -0.94 21.34
CA ALA A 91 4.68 -1.89 20.40
C ALA A 91 3.13 -1.93 20.48
N GLY A 92 2.56 -2.00 21.69
CA GLY A 92 1.09 -1.98 21.87
C GLY A 92 0.41 -0.65 21.50
N ALA A 93 1.17 0.42 21.24
CA ALA A 93 0.59 1.63 20.64
C ALA A 93 0.30 1.44 19.15
N LEU A 94 1.09 0.63 18.44
CA LEU A 94 0.89 0.36 17.02
C LEU A 94 -0.39 -0.45 16.79
N GLN A 95 -0.64 -1.46 17.62
CA GLN A 95 -1.87 -2.26 17.58
C GLN A 95 -3.11 -1.40 17.80
N ARG A 96 -3.09 -0.50 18.79
CA ARG A 96 -4.16 0.48 18.99
C ARG A 96 -4.36 1.41 17.79
N LEU A 97 -3.29 1.79 17.09
CA LEU A 97 -3.40 2.63 15.90
C LEU A 97 -4.04 1.89 14.72
N LEU A 98 -3.84 0.57 14.63
CA LEU A 98 -4.50 -0.29 13.64
C LEU A 98 -5.99 -0.48 14.00
N GLU A 99 -6.30 -0.76 15.27
CA GLU A 99 -7.68 -0.93 15.77
C GLU A 99 -8.55 0.33 15.61
N LEU A 100 -7.95 1.52 15.73
CA LEU A 100 -8.67 2.79 15.54
C LEU A 100 -9.08 3.03 14.07
N GLY A 101 -8.42 2.37 13.12
CA GLY A 101 -8.68 2.48 11.69
C GLY A 101 -8.87 3.92 11.20
N SER A 102 -9.93 4.13 10.44
CA SER A 102 -10.32 5.45 9.91
C SER A 102 -10.99 6.38 10.94
N ALA A 103 -11.40 5.90 12.11
CA ALA A 103 -12.18 6.67 13.09
C ALA A 103 -11.33 7.73 13.82
N ALA A 104 -10.05 7.45 14.06
CA ALA A 104 -9.12 8.41 14.66
C ALA A 104 -7.70 8.13 14.15
N PRO A 105 -7.39 8.47 12.88
CA PRO A 105 -6.08 8.21 12.31
C PRO A 105 -5.03 8.94 13.16
N PRO A 106 -3.85 8.35 13.40
CA PRO A 106 -2.83 8.95 14.24
C PRO A 106 -2.56 10.39 13.77
N GLY A 107 -2.68 11.36 14.67
CA GLY A 107 -2.50 12.78 14.35
C GLY A 107 -3.67 13.47 13.65
N CYS A 108 -4.87 12.89 13.71
CA CYS A 108 -6.10 13.66 13.65
C CYS A 108 -6.04 14.79 14.69
N ASN A 109 -6.62 15.95 14.36
CA ASN A 109 -6.68 17.12 15.24
C ASN A 109 -5.30 17.72 15.63
N GLY A 110 -4.26 17.46 14.83
CA GLY A 110 -2.92 18.03 15.06
C GLY A 110 -2.09 17.32 16.13
N THR A 111 -2.55 16.18 16.63
CA THR A 111 -1.81 15.41 17.63
C THR A 111 -0.56 14.78 17.02
N HIS A 112 0.55 14.75 17.75
CA HIS A 112 1.76 14.08 17.29
C HIS A 112 1.58 12.55 17.33
N ARG A 113 1.95 11.84 16.26
CA ARG A 113 1.73 10.38 16.10
C ARG A 113 2.71 9.51 16.90
N GLY A 114 3.75 10.13 17.47
CA GLY A 114 4.87 9.44 18.12
C GLY A 114 6.02 9.09 17.18
N TYR A 115 5.85 9.24 15.87
CA TYR A 115 6.86 8.95 14.87
C TYR A 115 6.80 9.90 13.67
N ASN A 116 7.91 9.99 12.94
CA ASN A 116 8.01 10.74 11.69
C ASN A 116 7.87 9.80 10.49
N VAL A 117 7.33 10.29 9.39
CA VAL A 117 7.26 9.53 8.14
C VAL A 117 8.67 9.29 7.63
N ALA A 118 9.01 8.02 7.34
CA ALA A 118 10.34 7.66 6.86
C ALA A 118 10.70 8.45 5.57
N PRO A 119 11.98 8.78 5.32
CA PRO A 119 12.42 9.41 4.08
C PRO A 119 12.05 8.60 2.82
N ALA A 120 11.91 9.26 1.68
CA ALA A 120 11.61 8.58 0.42
C ALA A 120 12.81 7.79 -0.14
N ARG A 121 14.04 8.24 0.15
CA ARG A 121 15.31 7.76 -0.41
C ARG A 121 15.73 6.34 -0.01
N GLY A 122 14.83 5.54 0.56
CA GLY A 122 15.03 4.13 0.91
C GLY A 122 13.83 3.24 0.59
N LEU A 123 12.81 3.78 -0.08
CA LEU A 123 11.67 3.00 -0.54
C LEU A 123 11.88 2.64 -2.01
N CYS A 124 11.86 1.35 -2.33
CA CYS A 124 11.83 0.84 -3.69
C CYS A 124 10.64 -0.11 -3.86
N LEU A 125 10.05 -0.11 -5.06
CA LEU A 125 9.16 -1.19 -5.48
C LEU A 125 10.05 -2.34 -5.93
N HIS A 126 9.89 -3.51 -5.31
CA HIS A 126 10.71 -4.68 -5.61
C HIS A 126 10.09 -5.52 -6.72
N GLU A 127 8.82 -5.89 -6.56
CA GLU A 127 8.13 -6.84 -7.44
C GLU A 127 6.64 -6.52 -7.50
N VAL A 128 6.01 -6.83 -8.63
CA VAL A 128 4.57 -6.73 -8.84
C VAL A 128 4.10 -8.06 -9.41
N PHE A 129 3.15 -8.69 -8.72
CA PHE A 129 2.57 -9.94 -9.16
C PHE A 129 1.35 -9.66 -10.04
N TYR A 130 1.37 -10.17 -11.26
CA TYR A 130 0.23 -10.19 -12.15
C TYR A 130 -0.36 -11.62 -12.20
N ASP A 131 -1.64 -11.76 -12.54
CA ASP A 131 -2.18 -13.08 -12.87
C ASP A 131 -1.33 -13.64 -14.04
N PRO A 132 -0.91 -14.93 -14.01
CA PRO A 132 -0.12 -15.53 -15.08
C PRO A 132 -0.76 -15.40 -16.48
N ARG A 133 -2.07 -15.20 -16.58
CA ARG A 133 -2.78 -14.88 -17.84
C ARG A 133 -2.44 -13.49 -18.40
N VAL A 134 -1.90 -12.59 -17.58
CA VAL A 134 -1.54 -11.21 -17.90
C VAL A 134 -0.04 -11.02 -18.13
N ASP A 135 0.80 -11.89 -17.56
CA ASP A 135 2.25 -11.70 -17.49
C ASP A 135 3.04 -12.29 -18.69
N ASP A 136 2.33 -12.84 -19.69
CA ASP A 136 2.96 -13.24 -20.97
C ASP A 136 2.87 -12.08 -21.98
N PRO A 137 3.99 -11.43 -22.34
CA PRO A 137 4.00 -10.33 -23.31
C PRO A 137 3.60 -10.77 -24.73
N SER A 138 3.50 -12.07 -24.98
CA SER A 138 3.05 -12.66 -26.24
C SER A 138 1.55 -12.98 -26.25
N ALA A 139 0.89 -12.91 -25.09
CA ALA A 139 -0.53 -13.19 -24.93
C ALA A 139 -1.31 -11.89 -24.68
N LEU A 140 -2.39 -11.68 -25.45
CA LEU A 140 -3.31 -10.57 -25.20
C LEU A 140 -4.22 -10.91 -24.02
N LEU A 141 -4.33 -9.98 -23.07
CA LEU A 141 -5.15 -10.16 -21.86
C LEU A 141 -6.66 -10.31 -22.14
N TYR A 142 -7.12 -9.83 -23.29
CA TYR A 142 -8.50 -9.98 -23.75
C TYR A 142 -8.53 -10.21 -25.27
N PRO A 143 -8.13 -11.37 -25.80
CA PRO A 143 -7.88 -11.54 -27.24
C PRO A 143 -9.08 -11.19 -28.12
N GLU A 144 -10.30 -11.26 -27.57
CA GLU A 144 -11.57 -10.94 -28.23
C GLU A 144 -11.83 -9.43 -28.38
N LEU A 145 -11.07 -8.57 -27.70
CA LEU A 145 -11.21 -7.11 -27.76
C LEU A 145 -10.18 -6.50 -28.71
N ALA A 146 -10.46 -5.31 -29.25
CA ALA A 146 -9.56 -4.64 -30.17
C ALA A 146 -8.35 -4.02 -29.44
N HIS A 147 -7.14 -4.30 -29.94
CA HIS A 147 -5.86 -3.83 -29.38
C HIS A 147 -5.07 -2.98 -30.38
N ASP A 148 -4.19 -2.12 -29.85
CA ASP A 148 -3.14 -1.45 -30.63
C ASP A 148 -1.93 -2.36 -30.87
N GLU A 149 -0.90 -1.82 -31.56
CA GLU A 149 0.35 -2.52 -31.85
C GLU A 149 1.17 -2.90 -30.59
N HIS A 150 0.81 -2.38 -29.42
CA HIS A 150 1.46 -2.64 -28.13
C HIS A 150 0.62 -3.53 -27.21
N GLY A 151 -0.48 -4.11 -27.71
CA GLY A 151 -1.35 -4.96 -26.90
C GLY A 151 -2.17 -4.17 -25.86
N ARG A 152 -2.39 -2.87 -26.08
CA ARG A 152 -3.30 -2.05 -25.25
C ARG A 152 -4.68 -2.02 -25.88
N LEU A 153 -5.72 -2.09 -25.05
CA LEU A 153 -7.08 -2.00 -25.53
C LEU A 153 -7.36 -0.62 -26.16
N LEU A 154 -7.96 -0.61 -27.35
CA LEU A 154 -8.42 0.60 -28.03
C LEU A 154 -9.66 1.21 -27.33
N GLU A 155 -10.41 0.37 -26.62
CA GLU A 155 -11.58 0.75 -25.83
C GLU A 155 -11.38 0.37 -24.35
N GLY A 156 -12.30 0.80 -23.48
CA GLY A 156 -12.24 0.43 -22.06
C GLY A 156 -12.60 -1.05 -21.83
N ILE A 157 -12.03 -1.65 -20.78
CA ILE A 157 -12.43 -3.00 -20.32
C ILE A 157 -13.91 -2.95 -19.93
N PRO A 158 -14.77 -3.80 -20.54
CA PRO A 158 -16.18 -3.94 -20.17
C PRO A 158 -16.34 -4.31 -18.70
N ASP A 159 -17.35 -3.78 -18.02
CA ASP A 159 -17.49 -3.93 -16.57
C ASP A 159 -17.55 -5.41 -16.11
N HIS A 160 -18.17 -6.29 -16.91
CA HIS A 160 -18.28 -7.72 -16.58
C HIS A 160 -16.97 -8.52 -16.72
N LEU A 161 -15.94 -7.94 -17.36
CA LEU A 161 -14.60 -8.51 -17.47
C LEU A 161 -13.62 -7.91 -16.46
N ARG A 162 -14.05 -6.87 -15.72
CA ARG A 162 -13.25 -6.36 -14.61
C ARG A 162 -13.32 -7.41 -13.51
N SER A 163 -12.20 -8.05 -13.22
CA SER A 163 -12.08 -8.96 -12.07
C SER A 163 -12.41 -8.16 -10.81
N ASP A 164 -13.56 -8.44 -10.20
CA ASP A 164 -14.02 -7.90 -8.91
C ASP A 164 -13.28 -8.52 -7.71
N GLU A 165 -12.02 -8.93 -7.88
CA GLU A 165 -11.20 -9.37 -6.75
C GLU A 165 -10.67 -8.12 -6.03
N GLU A 166 -11.51 -7.62 -5.11
CA GLU A 166 -11.27 -6.52 -4.18
C GLU A 166 -10.37 -6.97 -3.00
#